data_AF-A0A958UKW9-F1
#
_entry.id   AF-A0A958UKW9-F1
#
_cell.length_a   1.000
_cell.length_b   1.000
_cell.length_c   1.000
_cell.angle_alpha   90.00
_cell.angle_beta   90.00
_cell.angle_gamma   90.00
#
_symmetry.space_group_name_H-M   'P 1'
#
loop_
_entity.id
_entity.type
_entity.pdbx_description
1 polymer ?
#
loop_
_entity_poly.entity_id
_entity_poly.type
_entity_poly.pdbx_seq_one_letter_code
_entity_poly.pdbx_strand_id
1 'polypeptide(L)'
;MKTNSHFAITLMMIAILFFNCKNEKKTQSVEETTTEEVAEKPSNVINVVTRSMEFQSVDTIPSGWNTFKYQNLSNETHFFLLDKYPEGKTIENTLAEVAPVFGSGMDLINEGKAQEGFAEFAKLPAWYGDIVFSGGSGLIAPKHTSLTTVKL
;
A
#
# COMPACT_ATOMS: atom_id res chain seq x y z
N MET A 1 -53.22 -11.94 44.21
CA MET A 1 -51.82 -11.89 43.73
C MET A 1 -51.82 -12.18 42.24
N LYS A 2 -51.76 -11.14 41.39
CA LYS A 2 -51.68 -11.28 39.93
C LYS A 2 -50.27 -11.72 39.59
N THR A 3 -50.14 -12.85 38.90
CA THR A 3 -48.89 -13.53 38.62
C THR A 3 -48.05 -12.73 37.61
N ASN A 4 -46.76 -12.55 37.91
CA ASN A 4 -45.74 -11.92 37.06
C ASN A 4 -45.38 -12.83 35.86
N SER A 5 -46.38 -13.33 35.14
CA SER A 5 -46.22 -14.24 34.00
C SER A 5 -45.38 -13.60 32.89
N HIS A 6 -45.57 -12.30 32.64
CA HIS A 6 -44.78 -11.55 31.67
C HIS A 6 -43.30 -11.42 32.06
N PHE A 7 -42.99 -11.33 33.35
CA PHE A 7 -41.59 -11.25 33.81
C PHE A 7 -40.87 -12.58 33.61
N ALA A 8 -41.56 -13.70 33.86
CA ALA A 8 -41.03 -15.04 33.63
C ALA A 8 -40.79 -15.31 32.12
N ILE A 9 -41.68 -14.85 31.25
CA ILE A 9 -41.54 -14.99 29.79
C ILE A 9 -40.37 -14.15 29.25
N THR A 10 -40.20 -12.92 29.75
CA THR A 10 -39.07 -12.06 29.37
C THR A 10 -37.73 -12.63 29.84
N LEU A 11 -37.67 -13.20 31.05
CA LEU A 11 -36.47 -13.85 31.57
C LEU A 11 -36.10 -15.12 30.78
N MET A 12 -37.12 -15.86 30.34
CA MET A 12 -36.94 -17.06 29.51
C MET A 12 -36.44 -16.72 28.09
N MET A 13 -36.88 -15.61 27.48
CA MET A 13 -36.37 -15.17 26.18
C MET A 13 -34.91 -14.69 26.23
N ILE A 14 -34.49 -14.03 27.31
CA ILE A 14 -33.08 -13.58 27.49
C ILE A 14 -32.13 -14.79 27.65
N ALA A 15 -32.57 -15.87 28.28
CA ALA A 15 -31.77 -17.07 28.47
C ALA A 15 -31.46 -17.82 27.14
N ILE A 16 -32.34 -17.73 26.14
CA ILE A 16 -32.17 -18.39 24.83
C ILE A 16 -31.06 -17.70 24.00
N LEU A 17 -30.79 -16.41 24.23
CA LEU A 17 -29.74 -15.66 23.53
C LEU A 17 -28.32 -16.08 23.94
N PHE A 18 -28.14 -16.70 25.12
CA PHE A 18 -26.83 -17.17 25.60
C PHE A 18 -26.51 -18.63 25.22
N PHE A 19 -27.47 -19.38 24.66
CA PHE A 19 -27.29 -20.79 24.30
C PHE A 19 -26.81 -21.04 22.86
N ASN A 20 -26.57 -19.98 22.07
CA ASN A 20 -26.18 -20.11 20.66
C ASN A 20 -24.66 -20.11 20.41
N CYS A 21 -23.83 -20.22 21.45
CA CYS A 21 -22.42 -20.59 21.28
C CYS A 21 -22.31 -22.10 21.06
N LYS A 22 -22.45 -22.52 19.80
CA LYS A 22 -22.14 -23.87 19.35
C LYS A 22 -20.65 -24.13 19.60
N ASN A 23 -20.34 -24.86 20.66
CA ASN A 23 -18.99 -25.27 21.01
C ASN A 23 -18.60 -26.45 20.09
N GLU A 24 -18.16 -26.14 18.87
CA GLU A 24 -17.57 -27.13 17.98
C GLU A 24 -16.22 -27.56 18.56
N LYS A 25 -16.20 -28.73 19.23
CA LYS A 25 -14.96 -29.45 19.51
C LYS A 25 -14.33 -29.80 18.16
N LYS A 26 -13.40 -28.97 17.70
CA LYS A 26 -12.47 -29.34 16.62
C LYS A 26 -11.54 -30.41 17.18
N THR A 27 -11.80 -31.66 16.80
CA THR A 27 -10.87 -32.79 16.92
C THR A 27 -9.49 -32.31 16.47
N GLN A 28 -8.47 -32.51 17.33
CA GLN A 28 -7.07 -32.28 16.98
C GLN A 28 -6.77 -33.07 15.70
N SER A 29 -6.71 -32.37 14.57
CA SER A 29 -5.97 -32.85 13.42
C SER A 29 -4.52 -32.87 13.83
N VAL A 30 -3.89 -34.03 13.64
CA VAL A 30 -2.45 -34.25 13.71
C VAL A 30 -1.73 -33.00 13.21
N GLU A 31 -0.91 -32.41 14.08
CA GLU A 31 0.11 -31.45 13.71
C GLU A 31 1.02 -32.16 12.70
N GLU A 32 0.74 -31.99 11.40
CA GLU A 32 1.82 -31.94 10.44
C GLU A 32 2.64 -30.72 10.85
N THR A 33 3.77 -30.97 11.50
CA THR A 33 4.88 -30.02 11.61
C THR A 33 5.31 -29.68 10.19
N THR A 34 4.54 -28.81 9.53
CA THR A 34 5.02 -28.01 8.44
C THR A 34 6.08 -27.16 9.11
N THR A 35 7.34 -27.47 8.85
CA THR A 35 8.43 -26.58 9.17
C THR A 35 8.05 -25.27 8.48
N GLU A 36 7.52 -24.30 9.25
CA GLU A 36 7.51 -22.92 8.79
C GLU A 36 8.99 -22.62 8.56
N GLU A 37 9.40 -22.69 7.29
CA GLU A 37 10.64 -22.14 6.82
C GLU A 37 10.67 -20.73 7.40
N VAL A 38 11.51 -20.53 8.41
CA VAL A 38 11.72 -19.23 9.03
C VAL A 38 12.12 -18.33 7.88
N ALA A 39 11.17 -17.54 7.38
CA ALA A 39 11.38 -16.68 6.24
C ALA A 39 12.69 -15.93 6.48
N GLU A 40 13.69 -16.23 5.66
CA GLU A 40 15.04 -15.75 5.88
C GLU A 40 14.96 -14.23 5.96
N LYS A 41 15.55 -13.64 7.01
CA LYS A 41 15.49 -12.18 7.16
C LYS A 41 16.09 -11.57 5.90
N PRO A 42 15.40 -10.63 5.23
CA PRO A 42 15.88 -10.06 3.99
C PRO A 42 17.28 -9.49 4.18
N SER A 43 18.22 -9.91 3.34
CA SER A 43 19.63 -9.56 3.46
C SER A 43 19.90 -8.09 3.16
N ASN A 44 19.16 -7.52 2.19
CA ASN A 44 19.28 -6.13 1.75
C ASN A 44 18.00 -5.35 2.06
N VAL A 45 17.94 -4.76 3.26
CA VAL A 45 16.79 -3.93 3.68
C VAL A 45 17.10 -2.45 3.50
N ILE A 46 16.29 -1.78 2.67
CA ILE A 46 16.35 -0.34 2.44
C ILE A 46 15.21 0.33 3.20
N ASN A 47 15.53 1.30 4.05
CA ASN A 47 14.51 2.04 4.77
C ASN A 47 14.01 3.21 3.92
N VAL A 48 12.70 3.33 3.83
CA VAL A 48 12.02 4.51 3.28
C VAL A 48 11.16 5.09 4.38
N VAL A 49 11.19 6.40 4.59
CA VAL A 49 10.36 7.08 5.59
C VAL A 49 9.68 8.27 4.94
N THR A 50 8.38 8.41 5.17
CA THR A 50 7.66 9.62 4.76
C THR A 50 7.25 10.43 5.96
N ARG A 51 7.50 11.74 5.90
CA ARG A 51 6.99 12.75 6.84
C ARG A 51 6.32 13.84 6.01
N SER A 52 5.06 14.12 6.28
CA SER A 52 4.27 15.01 5.43
C SER A 52 4.38 14.56 3.95
N MET A 53 4.75 15.43 3.01
CA MET A 53 4.86 15.11 1.58
C MET A 53 6.27 14.70 1.11
N GLU A 54 7.21 14.44 2.03
CA GLU A 54 8.61 14.14 1.70
C GLU A 54 8.94 12.66 1.89
N PHE A 55 9.65 12.06 0.93
CA PHE A 55 10.24 10.72 1.05
C PHE A 55 11.73 10.81 1.40
N GLN A 56 12.14 10.04 2.40
CA GLN A 56 13.51 9.98 2.89
C GLN A 56 14.03 8.55 2.72
N SER A 57 15.15 8.38 2.00
CA SER A 57 15.82 7.10 1.80
C SER A 57 17.29 7.30 1.42
N VAL A 58 17.96 6.21 1.04
CA VAL A 58 19.31 6.23 0.47
C VAL A 58 19.29 6.80 -0.96
N ASP A 59 20.42 7.36 -1.41
CA ASP A 59 20.58 7.89 -2.76
C ASP A 59 20.92 6.81 -3.80
N THR A 60 21.39 5.65 -3.35
CA THR A 60 21.91 4.57 -4.18
C THR A 60 21.40 3.23 -3.68
N ILE A 61 20.85 2.43 -4.59
CA ILE A 61 20.27 1.10 -4.32
C ILE A 61 21.11 0.06 -5.07
N PRO A 62 21.57 -1.04 -4.42
CA PRO A 62 22.32 -2.07 -5.11
C PRO A 62 21.44 -2.88 -6.06
N SER A 63 22.02 -3.43 -7.12
CA SER A 63 21.33 -4.34 -8.03
C SER A 63 20.98 -5.67 -7.35
N GLY A 64 19.94 -6.34 -7.85
CA GLY A 64 19.47 -7.63 -7.36
C GLY A 64 18.24 -7.52 -6.47
N TRP A 65 18.07 -8.49 -5.57
CA TRP A 65 16.93 -8.53 -4.65
C TRP A 65 17.11 -7.53 -3.52
N ASN A 66 16.11 -6.66 -3.36
CA ASN A 66 16.06 -5.62 -2.35
C ASN A 66 14.71 -5.64 -1.65
N THR A 67 14.71 -5.50 -0.33
CA THR A 67 13.50 -5.34 0.48
C THR A 67 13.39 -3.91 0.98
N PHE A 68 12.36 -3.20 0.56
CA PHE A 68 12.04 -1.87 1.05
C PHE A 68 11.16 -1.98 2.29
N LYS A 69 11.65 -1.47 3.41
CA LYS A 69 10.87 -1.24 4.62
C LYS A 69 10.40 0.21 4.60
N TYR A 70 9.14 0.42 4.21
CA TYR A 70 8.57 1.74 4.08
C TYR A 70 7.68 2.10 5.27
N GLN A 71 8.01 3.18 5.96
CA GLN A 71 7.25 3.73 7.08
C GLN A 71 6.59 5.05 6.69
N ASN A 72 5.26 5.05 6.58
CA ASN A 72 4.51 6.29 6.39
C ASN A 72 4.23 6.92 7.76
N LEU A 73 5.07 7.88 8.18
CA LEU A 73 4.89 8.61 9.44
C LEU A 73 4.05 9.88 9.26
N SER A 74 3.51 10.14 8.07
CA SER A 74 2.65 11.30 7.79
C SER A 74 1.19 11.07 8.23
N ASN A 75 0.32 12.01 7.89
CA ASN A 75 -1.13 11.91 8.08
C ASN A 75 -1.87 11.58 6.76
N GLU A 76 -1.16 11.51 5.65
CA GLU A 76 -1.72 11.23 4.32
C GLU A 76 -1.40 9.81 3.87
N THR A 77 -2.16 9.29 2.91
CA THR A 77 -1.82 8.01 2.27
C THR A 77 -0.71 8.25 1.24
N HIS A 78 0.29 7.39 1.23
CA HIS A 78 1.43 7.52 0.31
C HIS A 78 1.82 6.19 -0.31
N PHE A 79 2.51 6.28 -1.44
CA PHE A 79 3.17 5.18 -2.11
C PHE A 79 4.37 5.73 -2.89
N PHE A 80 5.32 4.87 -3.23
CA PHE A 80 6.39 5.21 -4.16
C PHE A 80 6.44 4.19 -5.30
N LEU A 81 6.96 4.62 -6.45
CA LEU A 81 7.25 3.78 -7.60
C LEU A 81 8.75 3.74 -7.83
N LEU A 82 9.23 2.64 -8.41
CA LEU A 82 10.61 2.48 -8.85
C LEU A 82 10.62 2.44 -10.37
N ASP A 83 10.97 3.56 -10.99
CA ASP A 83 10.96 3.72 -12.43
C ASP A 83 12.38 3.61 -12.98
N LYS A 84 12.59 2.66 -13.89
CA LYS A 84 13.84 2.53 -14.61
C LYS A 84 13.76 3.33 -15.90
N TYR A 85 14.55 4.41 -15.95
CA TYR A 85 14.62 5.25 -17.14
C TYR A 85 15.39 4.55 -18.27
N PRO A 86 15.06 4.88 -19.54
CA PRO A 86 15.82 4.39 -20.68
C PRO A 86 17.26 4.94 -20.63
N GLU A 87 18.17 4.24 -21.32
CA GLU A 87 19.59 4.59 -21.33
C GLU A 87 19.82 6.05 -21.77
N GLY A 88 20.70 6.74 -21.05
CA GLY A 88 21.02 8.15 -21.32
C GLY A 88 19.97 9.15 -20.82
N LYS A 89 18.90 8.71 -20.15
CA LYS A 89 17.94 9.59 -19.46
C LYS A 89 18.17 9.61 -17.97
N THR A 90 18.05 10.78 -17.38
CA THR A 90 18.29 11.02 -15.96
C THR A 90 17.16 11.85 -15.34
N ILE A 91 17.26 12.12 -14.03
CA ILE A 91 16.29 12.96 -13.32
C ILE A 91 16.22 14.37 -13.90
N GLU A 92 17.32 14.91 -14.43
CA GLU A 92 17.36 16.21 -15.08
C GLU A 92 16.43 16.27 -16.30
N ASN A 93 16.38 15.20 -17.11
CA ASN A 93 15.44 15.10 -18.23
C ASN A 93 14.00 15.07 -17.75
N THR A 94 13.69 14.27 -16.72
CA THR A 94 12.34 14.19 -16.16
C THR A 94 11.88 15.55 -15.64
N LEU A 95 12.75 16.27 -14.91
CA LEU A 95 12.41 17.60 -14.38
C LEU A 95 12.21 18.64 -15.49
N ALA A 96 12.96 18.58 -16.57
CA ALA A 96 12.88 19.53 -17.67
C ALA A 96 11.73 19.24 -18.65
N GLU A 97 11.47 17.98 -18.96
CA GLU A 97 10.61 17.56 -20.08
C GLU A 97 9.28 16.94 -19.61
N VAL A 98 9.25 16.27 -18.45
CA VAL A 98 8.09 15.51 -17.97
C VAL A 98 7.32 16.28 -16.90
N ALA A 99 8.01 16.79 -15.87
CA ALA A 99 7.37 17.47 -14.75
C ALA A 99 6.50 18.69 -15.16
N PRO A 100 6.90 19.54 -16.12
CA PRO A 100 6.06 20.66 -16.55
C PRO A 100 4.76 20.20 -17.24
N VAL A 101 4.83 19.13 -18.04
CA VAL A 101 3.66 18.55 -18.72
C VAL A 101 2.69 17.96 -17.69
N PHE A 102 3.23 17.22 -16.71
CA PHE A 102 2.42 16.68 -15.60
C PHE A 102 1.78 17.78 -14.77
N GLY A 103 2.55 18.80 -14.38
CA GLY A 103 2.05 19.95 -13.63
C GLY A 103 0.89 20.63 -14.35
N SER A 104 1.09 21.01 -15.62
CA SER A 104 0.04 21.66 -16.43
C SER A 104 -1.20 20.78 -16.60
N GLY A 105 -1.02 19.48 -16.84
CA GLY A 105 -2.15 18.55 -16.98
C GLY A 105 -2.94 18.40 -15.68
N MET A 106 -2.25 18.27 -14.55
CA MET A 106 -2.88 18.16 -13.23
C MET A 106 -3.56 19.45 -12.79
N ASP A 107 -2.99 20.62 -13.08
CA ASP A 107 -3.61 21.92 -12.80
C ASP A 107 -4.96 22.04 -13.51
N LEU A 108 -5.03 21.72 -14.81
CA LEU A 108 -6.28 21.71 -15.58
C LEU A 108 -7.30 20.71 -15.01
N ILE A 109 -6.86 19.51 -14.62
CA ILE A 109 -7.75 18.51 -13.99
C ILE A 109 -8.34 19.06 -12.69
N ASN A 110 -7.52 19.70 -11.85
CA ASN A 110 -7.94 20.29 -10.58
C ASN A 110 -8.88 21.50 -10.78
N GLU A 111 -8.75 22.23 -11.89
CA GLU A 111 -9.71 23.26 -12.32
C GLU A 111 -11.04 22.69 -12.86
N GLY A 112 -11.18 21.37 -12.96
CA GLY A 112 -12.36 20.70 -13.51
C GLY A 112 -12.33 20.51 -15.03
N LYS A 113 -11.24 20.86 -15.71
CA LYS A 113 -11.05 20.73 -17.17
C LYS A 113 -10.34 19.41 -17.51
N ALA A 114 -10.90 18.30 -17.05
CA ALA A 114 -10.23 17.00 -17.14
C ALA A 114 -9.84 16.61 -18.58
N GLN A 115 -10.70 16.87 -19.57
CA GLN A 115 -10.41 16.53 -20.97
C GLN A 115 -9.19 17.28 -21.52
N GLU A 116 -9.07 18.59 -21.21
CA GLU A 116 -7.91 19.39 -21.59
C GLU A 116 -6.65 18.93 -20.86
N GLY A 117 -6.77 18.64 -19.55
CA GLY A 117 -5.66 18.13 -18.75
C GLY A 117 -5.13 16.78 -19.24
N PHE A 118 -6.00 15.85 -19.64
CA PHE A 118 -5.56 14.58 -20.25
C PHE A 118 -4.93 14.78 -21.63
N ALA A 119 -5.38 15.78 -22.40
CA ALA A 119 -4.79 16.10 -23.70
C ALA A 119 -3.36 16.65 -23.55
N GLU A 120 -3.03 17.35 -22.46
CA GLU A 120 -1.66 17.81 -22.18
C GLU A 120 -0.66 16.66 -22.12
N PHE A 121 -1.04 15.50 -21.60
CA PHE A 121 -0.14 14.34 -21.51
C PHE A 121 0.29 13.80 -22.88
N ALA A 122 -0.36 14.20 -23.99
CA ALA A 122 0.12 13.90 -25.34
C ALA A 122 1.43 14.63 -25.70
N LYS A 123 1.83 15.64 -24.92
CA LYS A 123 3.08 16.39 -25.07
C LYS A 123 4.26 15.74 -24.34
N LEU A 124 4.04 14.62 -23.64
CA LEU A 124 5.13 13.89 -23.00
C LEU A 124 6.17 13.48 -24.05
N PRO A 125 7.47 13.53 -23.71
CA PRO A 125 8.51 13.22 -24.66
C PRO A 125 8.43 11.75 -25.07
N ALA A 126 8.82 11.43 -26.31
CA ALA A 126 8.68 10.08 -26.86
C ALA A 126 9.32 8.98 -25.98
N TRP A 127 10.45 9.29 -25.35
CA TRP A 127 11.17 8.37 -24.47
C TRP A 127 10.42 8.05 -23.16
N TYR A 128 9.41 8.84 -22.77
CA TYR A 128 8.62 8.58 -21.56
C TYR A 128 7.90 7.24 -21.64
N GLY A 129 7.45 6.85 -22.84
CA GLY A 129 6.81 5.55 -23.07
C GLY A 129 7.74 4.34 -22.87
N ASP A 130 9.05 4.57 -22.85
CA ASP A 130 10.07 3.52 -22.68
C ASP A 130 10.47 3.30 -21.21
N ILE A 131 9.87 4.03 -20.27
CA ILE A 131 10.12 3.85 -18.82
C ILE A 131 9.59 2.48 -18.38
N VAL A 132 10.43 1.73 -17.64
CA VAL A 132 10.06 0.43 -17.09
C VAL A 132 9.70 0.55 -15.61
N PHE A 133 8.43 0.33 -15.29
CA PHE A 133 7.94 0.22 -13.91
C PHE A 133 8.52 -1.03 -13.26
N SER A 134 9.50 -0.84 -12.38
CA SER A 134 10.27 -1.92 -11.74
C SER A 134 9.74 -2.31 -10.36
N GLY A 135 8.59 -1.73 -9.97
CA GLY A 135 7.90 -1.99 -8.72
C GLY A 135 7.65 -0.72 -7.93
N GLY A 136 7.65 -0.85 -6.60
CA GLY A 136 7.26 0.22 -5.70
C GLY A 136 6.50 -0.33 -4.51
N SER A 137 6.03 0.56 -3.64
CA SER A 137 5.08 0.15 -2.60
C SER A 137 3.64 0.17 -3.14
N GLY A 138 2.76 -0.56 -2.48
CA GLY A 138 1.33 -0.24 -2.53
C GLY A 138 1.01 1.07 -1.81
N LEU A 139 -0.27 1.45 -1.80
CA LEU A 139 -0.78 2.54 -0.97
C LEU A 139 -0.67 2.18 0.51
N ILE A 140 0.05 3.01 1.27
CA ILE A 140 0.31 2.83 2.70
C ILE A 140 -0.45 3.90 3.47
N ALA A 141 -1.37 3.46 4.32
CA ALA A 141 -2.16 4.33 5.19
C ALA A 141 -1.29 5.12 6.18
N PRO A 142 -1.80 6.23 6.75
CA PRO A 142 -1.09 7.00 7.76
C PRO A 142 -0.63 6.14 8.93
N LYS A 143 0.61 6.36 9.40
CA LYS A 143 1.23 5.65 10.55
C LYS A 143 1.40 4.14 10.35
N HIS A 144 1.34 3.63 9.12
CA HIS A 144 1.57 2.21 8.81
C HIS A 144 2.96 1.96 8.21
N THR A 145 3.38 0.70 8.29
CA THR A 145 4.63 0.22 7.69
C THR A 145 4.32 -0.89 6.70
N SER A 146 5.09 -0.96 5.61
CA SER A 146 5.05 -2.05 4.64
C SER A 146 6.43 -2.62 4.37
N LEU A 147 6.44 -3.85 3.90
CA LEU A 147 7.61 -4.52 3.35
C LEU A 147 7.30 -4.87 1.90
N THR A 148 8.16 -4.47 0.98
CA THR A 148 8.05 -4.82 -0.44
C THR A 148 9.40 -5.32 -0.91
N THR A 149 9.45 -6.53 -1.47
CA THR A 149 10.67 -7.10 -2.03
C THR A 149 10.58 -7.10 -3.55
N VAL A 150 11.57 -6.50 -4.20
CA VAL A 150 11.64 -6.37 -5.66
C VAL A 150 13.05 -6.69 -6.15
N LYS A 151 13.16 -7.05 -7.44
CA LYS A 151 14.43 -7.30 -8.10
C LYS A 151 14.74 -6.14 -9.05
N LEU A 152 15.86 -5.47 -8.81
CA LEU A 152 16.31 -4.27 -9.55
C LEU A 152 17.55 -4.53 -10.40
#